data_AF-A0A367JWN0-F1
#
_entry.id   AF-A0A367JWN0-F1
#
_cell.length_a   1.000
_cell.length_b   1.000
_cell.length_c   1.000
_cell.angle_alpha   90.00
_cell.angle_beta   90.00
_cell.angle_gamma   90.00
#
_symmetry.space_group_name_H-M   'P 1'
#
loop_
_entity.id
_entity.type
_entity.pdbx_description
1 polymer ?
#
loop_
_entity_poly.entity_id
_entity_poly.type
_entity_poly.pdbx_seq_one_letter_code
_entity_poly.pdbx_strand_id
1 'polypeptide(L)'
;NQKVVDLVSDSVDTPSGSYMTANADWNGTRSDVLYMPAKVSLNSLPPLLIEVQNTIVAPLLQRLISYSLNDVKVYKTLPIILVIGIHKISPSSIFLEFNSSSDDKPWLFTIPCTIWAKHCYLVSKETIGDQNRDTTVNPLLALSLFLT
;
A
#
# COMPACT_ATOMS: atom_id res chain seq x y z
N ASN A 1 -9.37 15.82 1.62
CA ASN A 1 -10.66 15.11 1.42
C ASN A 1 -10.66 13.89 2.34
N GLN A 2 -11.15 14.00 3.57
CA GLN A 2 -11.01 12.96 4.61
C GLN A 2 -11.66 11.63 4.22
N LYS A 3 -12.78 11.67 3.48
CA LYS A 3 -13.47 10.48 2.99
C LYS A 3 -12.57 9.57 2.15
N VAL A 4 -11.65 10.16 1.36
CA VAL A 4 -10.69 9.40 0.54
C VAL A 4 -9.61 8.76 1.40
N VAL A 5 -9.15 9.46 2.45
CA VAL A 5 -8.18 8.90 3.40
C VAL A 5 -8.79 7.70 4.11
N ASP A 6 -10.00 7.86 4.63
CA ASP A 6 -10.71 6.81 5.36
C ASP A 6 -11.02 5.60 4.47
N LEU A 7 -11.43 5.82 3.21
CA LEU A 7 -11.68 4.75 2.24
C LEU A 7 -10.46 3.85 2.04
N VAL A 8 -9.27 4.46 1.94
CA VAL A 8 -8.03 3.71 1.72
C VAL A 8 -7.50 3.13 3.03
N SER A 9 -7.61 3.82 4.16
CA SER A 9 -7.11 3.30 5.44
C SER A 9 -8.00 2.19 6.02
N ASP A 10 -9.30 2.17 5.71
CA ASP A 10 -10.21 1.07 6.07
C ASP A 10 -9.77 -0.25 5.43
N SER A 11 -9.11 -0.20 4.26
CA SER A 11 -8.60 -1.40 3.60
C SER A 11 -7.51 -2.15 4.38
N VAL A 12 -6.81 -1.43 5.26
CA VAL A 12 -5.83 -1.95 6.23
C VAL A 12 -6.44 -2.05 7.63
N ASP A 13 -7.76 -2.20 7.71
CA ASP A 13 -8.56 -2.50 8.89
C ASP A 13 -8.43 -1.43 10.00
N THR A 14 -8.45 -0.15 9.60
CA THR A 14 -8.39 0.99 10.54
C THR A 14 -9.66 1.84 10.56
N PRO A 15 -10.09 2.34 11.74
CA PRO A 15 -11.27 3.19 11.84
C PRO A 15 -11.17 4.51 11.04
N SER A 16 -12.32 5.05 10.64
CA SER A 16 -12.37 6.37 10.01
C SER A 16 -11.82 7.46 10.93
N GLY A 17 -11.11 8.43 10.36
CA GLY A 17 -10.44 9.51 11.10
C GLY A 17 -9.13 9.11 11.77
N SER A 18 -8.69 7.85 11.63
CA SER A 18 -7.41 7.39 12.18
C SER A 18 -6.19 7.95 11.46
N TYR A 19 -6.34 8.39 10.21
CA TYR A 19 -5.26 8.93 9.39
C TYR A 19 -5.57 10.32 8.84
N MET A 20 -4.51 11.05 8.50
CA MET A 20 -4.55 12.29 7.76
C MET A 20 -3.44 12.36 6.72
N THR A 21 -3.61 13.18 5.70
CA THR A 21 -2.57 13.41 4.68
C THR A 21 -1.32 14.06 5.29
N ALA A 22 -0.15 13.55 4.94
CA ALA A 22 1.15 14.09 5.31
C ALA A 22 1.92 14.59 4.09
N ASN A 23 3.03 15.29 4.33
CA ASN A 23 3.97 15.62 3.26
C ASN A 23 4.77 14.38 2.88
N ALA A 24 4.71 14.02 1.60
CA ALA A 24 5.38 12.85 1.03
C ALA A 24 6.73 13.19 0.38
N ASP A 25 7.19 14.44 0.40
CA ASP A 25 8.46 14.87 -0.20
C ASP A 25 9.61 14.84 0.84
N TRP A 26 10.68 14.15 0.49
CA TRP A 26 11.93 14.04 1.24
C TRP A 26 13.12 14.54 0.41
N ASN A 27 13.17 15.84 0.14
CA ASN A 27 14.27 16.53 -0.55
C ASN A 27 14.53 15.98 -1.96
N GLY A 28 13.48 15.88 -2.79
CA GLY A 28 13.60 15.50 -4.19
C GLY A 28 13.35 14.01 -4.47
N THR A 29 13.05 13.23 -3.42
CA THR A 29 12.43 11.91 -3.56
C THR A 29 11.08 11.93 -2.86
N ARG A 30 10.03 11.44 -3.52
CA ARG A 30 8.66 11.60 -3.03
C ARG A 30 7.83 10.34 -3.29
N SER A 31 6.98 9.96 -2.33
CA SER A 31 5.92 8.99 -2.58
C SER A 31 4.68 9.65 -3.18
N ASP A 32 3.85 8.87 -3.88
CA ASP A 32 2.63 9.42 -4.47
C ASP A 32 1.70 9.98 -3.38
N VAL A 33 1.47 9.17 -2.34
CA VAL A 33 0.67 9.53 -1.17
C VAL A 33 1.33 9.02 0.12
N LEU A 34 1.27 9.84 1.16
CA LEU A 34 1.63 9.47 2.52
C LEU A 34 0.51 9.89 3.47
N TYR A 35 0.02 8.93 4.25
CA TYR A 35 -0.87 9.18 5.37
C TYR A 35 -0.12 8.97 6.67
N MET A 36 -0.26 9.91 7.58
CA MET A 36 0.23 9.78 8.94
C MET A 36 -0.95 9.58 9.90
N PRO A 37 -0.76 8.86 11.01
CA PRO A 37 -1.79 8.76 12.03
C PRO A 37 -2.24 10.14 12.51
N ALA A 38 -3.54 10.28 12.74
CA ALA A 38 -4.08 11.45 13.44
C ALA A 38 -3.55 11.50 14.88
N LYS A 39 -3.58 12.69 15.50
CA LYS A 39 -3.02 12.90 16.87
C LYS A 39 -3.49 11.87 17.90
N VAL A 40 -4.75 11.42 17.80
CA VAL A 40 -5.37 10.46 18.73
C VAL A 40 -4.78 9.05 18.57
N SER A 41 -4.27 8.72 17.38
CA SER A 41 -3.73 7.39 17.02
C SER A 41 -2.22 7.41 16.76
N LEU A 42 -1.54 8.52 17.09
CA LEU A 42 -0.14 8.75 16.74
C LEU A 42 0.81 7.68 17.30
N ASN A 43 0.48 7.12 18.47
CA ASN A 43 1.31 6.11 19.12
C ASN A 43 0.86 4.68 18.83
N SER A 44 -0.28 4.48 18.16
CA SER A 44 -0.86 3.15 17.91
C SER A 44 -0.74 2.70 16.46
N LEU A 45 -0.69 3.64 15.51
CA LEU A 45 -0.68 3.32 14.09
C LEU A 45 0.66 3.70 13.44
N PRO A 46 1.16 2.90 12.48
CA PRO A 46 2.29 3.29 11.63
C PRO A 46 1.83 4.31 10.56
N PRO A 47 2.75 5.03 9.89
CA PRO A 47 2.41 5.74 8.66
C PRO A 47 2.00 4.75 7.56
N LEU A 48 1.10 5.18 6.68
CA LEU A 48 0.63 4.43 5.52
C LEU A 48 1.12 5.12 4.24
N LEU A 49 2.05 4.46 3.55
CA LEU A 49 2.61 4.92 2.28
C LEU A 49 1.90 4.23 1.12
N ILE A 50 1.52 4.98 0.10
CA ILE A 50 0.81 4.44 -1.05
C ILE A 50 1.54 4.84 -2.33
N GLU A 51 1.76 3.86 -3.22
CA GLU A 51 2.34 4.04 -4.54
C GLU A 51 1.39 3.50 -5.60
N VAL A 52 1.18 4.27 -6.67
CA VAL A 52 0.39 3.87 -7.83
C VAL A 52 1.32 3.83 -9.04
N GLN A 53 1.58 2.64 -9.56
CA GLN A 53 2.63 2.44 -10.55
C GLN A 53 2.08 1.73 -11.79
N ASN A 54 2.44 2.26 -12.96
CA ASN A 54 2.02 1.65 -14.22
C ASN A 54 2.63 0.26 -14.40
N THR A 55 3.91 0.10 -14.07
CA THR A 55 4.61 -1.18 -14.14
C THR A 55 5.40 -1.41 -12.87
N ILE A 56 5.17 -2.55 -12.21
CA ILE A 56 5.90 -2.94 -11.01
C ILE A 56 7.24 -3.55 -11.44
N VAL A 57 8.34 -2.92 -11.04
CA VAL A 57 9.72 -3.30 -11.42
C VAL A 57 10.64 -3.29 -10.19
N ALA A 58 11.76 -4.01 -10.23
CA ALA A 58 12.70 -4.05 -9.10
C ALA A 58 13.17 -2.66 -8.60
N PRO A 59 13.43 -1.65 -9.46
CA PRO A 59 13.70 -0.28 -8.99
C PRO A 59 12.61 0.35 -8.11
N LEU A 60 11.34 -0.04 -8.27
CA LEU A 60 10.27 0.39 -7.38
C LEU A 60 10.52 -0.13 -5.96
N LEU A 61 10.87 -1.41 -5.81
CA LEU A 61 11.13 -2.02 -4.49
C LEU A 61 12.28 -1.31 -3.77
N GLN A 62 13.34 -0.94 -4.52
CA GLN A 62 14.45 -0.16 -3.98
C GLN A 62 14.02 1.23 -3.52
N ARG A 63 13.13 1.90 -4.27
CA ARG A 63 12.53 3.18 -3.87
C ARG A 63 11.69 3.02 -2.60
N LEU A 64 10.86 1.98 -2.50
CA LEU A 64 10.05 1.70 -1.31
C LEU A 64 10.90 1.54 -0.05
N ILE A 65 12.01 0.81 -0.14
CA ILE A 65 12.98 0.70 0.97
C ILE A 65 13.49 2.09 1.37
N SER A 66 13.88 2.92 0.40
CA SER A 66 14.36 4.28 0.67
C SER A 66 13.30 5.15 1.33
N TYR A 67 12.04 5.08 0.87
CA TYR A 67 10.92 5.81 1.47
C TYR A 67 10.66 5.37 2.91
N SER A 68 10.64 4.07 3.16
CA SER A 68 10.49 3.56 4.53
C SER A 68 11.55 4.07 5.48
N LEU A 69 12.81 4.15 5.05
CA LEU A 69 13.87 4.67 5.89
C LEU A 69 13.69 6.17 6.18
N ASN A 70 13.08 6.93 5.26
CA ASN A 70 12.71 8.31 5.52
C ASN A 70 11.54 8.41 6.50
N ASP A 71 10.51 7.58 6.36
CA ASP A 71 9.40 7.50 7.31
C ASP A 71 9.89 7.14 8.72
N VAL A 72 10.81 6.17 8.85
CA VAL A 72 11.39 5.82 10.15
C VAL A 72 12.14 6.98 10.78
N LYS A 73 12.86 7.79 9.98
CA LYS A 73 13.56 8.99 10.51
C LYS A 73 12.58 10.00 11.08
N VAL A 74 11.42 10.19 10.45
CA VAL A 74 10.41 11.18 10.83
C VAL A 74 9.49 10.65 11.94
N TYR A 75 8.91 9.47 11.75
CA TYR A 75 7.84 8.91 12.59
C TYR A 75 8.32 7.85 13.59
N LYS A 76 9.60 7.48 13.56
CA LYS A 76 10.23 6.51 14.50
C LYS A 76 9.59 5.13 14.49
N THR A 77 8.92 4.76 13.40
CA THR A 77 8.25 3.47 13.24
C THR A 77 8.26 3.05 11.77
N LEU A 78 8.22 1.74 11.52
CA LEU A 78 8.14 1.20 10.17
C LEU A 78 6.75 1.48 9.57
N PRO A 79 6.65 1.90 8.29
CA PRO A 79 5.37 2.13 7.63
C PRO A 79 4.65 0.83 7.28
N ILE A 80 3.35 0.94 7.00
CA ILE A 80 2.61 0.03 6.13
C ILE A 80 2.65 0.60 4.72
N ILE A 81 2.87 -0.24 3.71
CA ILE A 81 2.95 0.18 2.32
C ILE A 81 1.83 -0.50 1.52
N LEU A 82 1.17 0.24 0.65
CA LEU A 82 0.22 -0.26 -0.34
C LEU A 82 0.68 0.14 -1.74
N VAL A 83 0.91 -0.85 -2.59
CA VAL A 83 1.27 -0.67 -3.99
C VAL A 83 0.08 -1.07 -4.87
N ILE A 84 -0.35 -0.16 -5.73
CA ILE A 84 -1.38 -0.41 -6.75
C ILE A 84 -0.70 -0.47 -8.12
N GLY A 85 -0.62 -1.67 -8.70
CA GLY A 85 -0.06 -1.90 -10.03
C GLY A 85 -1.14 -1.84 -11.10
N ILE A 86 -1.06 -0.85 -12.00
CA ILE A 86 -2.08 -0.58 -13.02
C ILE A 86 -2.03 -1.61 -14.16
N HIS A 87 -0.87 -1.79 -14.79
CA HIS A 87 -0.81 -2.54 -16.05
C HIS A 87 -0.17 -3.92 -15.90
N LYS A 88 1.09 -3.98 -15.43
CA LYS A 88 1.79 -5.25 -15.31
C LYS A 88 2.91 -5.29 -14.28
N ILE A 89 3.32 -6.50 -13.91
CA ILE A 89 4.54 -6.79 -13.14
C ILE A 89 5.65 -7.25 -14.09
N SER A 90 6.86 -6.68 -13.97
CA SER A 90 7.96 -6.96 -14.90
C SER A 90 9.35 -6.92 -14.25
N PRO A 91 10.21 -7.93 -14.46
CA PRO A 91 9.91 -9.22 -15.08
C PRO A 91 8.94 -10.05 -14.22
N SER A 92 8.24 -11.01 -14.84
CA SER A 92 7.29 -11.89 -14.14
C SER A 92 7.94 -12.72 -13.03
N SER A 93 9.25 -12.91 -13.06
CA SER A 93 10.00 -13.56 -11.98
C SER A 93 9.90 -12.82 -10.64
N ILE A 94 9.72 -11.50 -10.64
CA ILE A 94 9.49 -10.71 -9.41
C ILE A 94 8.20 -11.15 -8.72
N PHE A 95 7.18 -11.53 -9.49
CA PHE A 95 5.89 -11.96 -8.95
C PHE A 95 5.99 -13.26 -8.13
N LEU A 96 6.97 -14.13 -8.42
CA LEU A 96 7.18 -15.39 -7.71
C LEU A 96 7.55 -15.20 -6.24
N GLU A 97 8.00 -14.00 -5.86
CA GLU A 97 8.34 -13.68 -4.47
C GLU A 97 7.14 -13.23 -3.64
N PHE A 98 5.98 -13.05 -4.27
CA PHE A 98 4.78 -12.50 -3.64
C PHE A 98 3.80 -13.61 -3.28
N ASN A 99 3.14 -13.47 -2.13
CA ASN A 99 2.16 -14.44 -1.63
C ASN A 99 0.84 -13.74 -1.31
N SER A 100 -0.27 -14.49 -1.34
CA SER A 100 -1.54 -13.97 -0.81
C SER A 100 -1.37 -13.51 0.64
N SER A 101 -1.98 -12.37 0.99
CA SER A 101 -1.93 -11.84 2.36
C SER A 101 -2.80 -12.63 3.33
N SER A 102 -3.97 -13.10 2.89
CA SER A 102 -4.89 -13.93 3.68
C SER A 102 -5.93 -14.62 2.79
N ASP A 103 -6.64 -15.59 3.35
CA ASP A 103 -7.76 -16.27 2.68
C ASP A 103 -8.97 -15.34 2.46
N ASP A 104 -9.13 -14.30 3.30
CA ASP A 104 -10.21 -13.31 3.20
C ASP A 104 -9.94 -12.24 2.13
N LYS A 105 -8.65 -11.95 1.86
CA LYS A 105 -8.20 -10.96 0.87
C LYS A 105 -7.23 -11.62 -0.12
N PRO A 106 -7.68 -12.65 -0.90
CA PRO A 106 -6.80 -13.42 -1.78
C PRO A 106 -6.24 -12.61 -2.95
N TRP A 107 -6.87 -11.47 -3.26
CA TRP A 107 -6.48 -10.52 -4.29
C TRP A 107 -5.40 -9.53 -3.82
N LEU A 108 -5.12 -9.48 -2.52
CA LEU A 108 -4.11 -8.62 -1.90
C LEU A 108 -2.88 -9.46 -1.58
N PHE A 109 -1.77 -9.17 -2.24
CA PHE A 109 -0.53 -9.91 -2.07
C PHE A 109 0.40 -9.18 -1.10
N THR A 110 1.32 -9.91 -0.49
CA THR A 110 2.36 -9.40 0.38
C THR A 110 3.72 -9.56 -0.29
N ILE A 111 4.49 -8.47 -0.30
CA ILE A 111 5.88 -8.42 -0.72
C ILE A 111 6.76 -8.64 0.52
N PRO A 112 7.79 -9.51 0.46
CA PRO A 112 8.73 -9.68 1.56
C PRO A 112 9.37 -8.33 1.96
N CYS A 113 9.07 -7.86 3.17
CA CYS A 113 9.45 -6.52 3.62
C CYS A 113 10.09 -6.48 5.01
N THR A 114 10.58 -7.63 5.48
CA THR A 114 11.30 -7.73 6.76
C THR A 114 12.34 -6.63 6.85
N ILE A 115 12.50 -6.03 8.03
CA ILE A 115 13.42 -4.92 8.37
C ILE A 115 13.15 -3.54 7.76
N TRP A 116 12.30 -3.39 6.74
CA TRP A 116 12.05 -2.08 6.10
C TRP A 116 10.58 -1.69 5.98
N ALA A 117 9.61 -2.55 6.27
CA ALA A 117 8.22 -2.14 6.49
C ALA A 117 7.53 -3.08 7.50
N LYS A 118 6.42 -2.64 8.10
CA LYS A 118 5.54 -3.54 8.88
C LYS A 118 4.83 -4.52 7.95
N HIS A 119 4.25 -3.99 6.88
CA HIS A 119 3.63 -4.74 5.80
C HIS A 119 3.87 -4.01 4.48
N CYS A 120 4.03 -4.76 3.40
CA CYS A 120 4.09 -4.23 2.05
C CYS A 120 3.09 -5.01 1.19
N TYR A 121 1.96 -4.37 0.93
CA TYR A 121 0.87 -4.95 0.17
C TYR A 121 0.95 -4.56 -1.30
N LEU A 122 0.53 -5.48 -2.17
CA LEU A 122 0.43 -5.29 -3.59
C LEU A 122 -0.97 -5.72 -4.06
N VAL A 123 -1.59 -4.87 -4.87
CA VAL A 123 -2.75 -5.23 -5.66
C VAL A 123 -2.52 -4.83 -7.12
N SER A 124 -2.75 -5.75 -8.04
CA SER A 124 -2.67 -5.54 -9.48
C SER A 124 -3.63 -6.46 -10.21
N LYS A 125 -3.76 -6.28 -11.53
CA LYS A 125 -4.52 -7.20 -12.37
C LYS A 125 -4.10 -8.66 -12.19
N GLU A 126 -2.80 -8.92 -12.06
CA GLU A 126 -2.27 -10.27 -11.84
C GLU A 126 -2.60 -10.85 -10.46
N THR A 127 -2.74 -10.03 -9.42
CA THR A 127 -3.12 -10.51 -8.09
C THR A 127 -4.62 -10.71 -7.96
N ILE A 128 -5.42 -9.89 -8.63
CA ILE A 128 -6.89 -9.99 -8.60
C ILE A 128 -7.36 -11.26 -9.30
N GLY A 129 -6.79 -11.61 -10.46
CA GLY A 129 -7.22 -12.78 -11.23
C GLY A 129 -8.71 -12.74 -11.64
N ASP A 130 -9.31 -13.91 -11.89
CA ASP A 130 -10.72 -14.06 -12.29
C ASP A 130 -11.66 -14.19 -11.08
N GLN A 131 -11.57 -13.27 -10.13
CA GLN A 131 -12.44 -13.26 -8.95
C GLN A 131 -13.91 -13.02 -9.35
N ASN A 132 -14.81 -13.77 -8.73
CA ASN A 132 -16.24 -13.71 -9.01
C ASN A 132 -16.83 -12.39 -8.48
N ARG A 133 -17.35 -11.55 -9.38
CA ARG A 133 -17.68 -10.12 -9.12
C ARG A 133 -19.05 -9.88 -8.48
N ASP A 134 -19.77 -10.94 -8.11
CA ASP A 134 -21.18 -10.91 -7.73
C ASP A 134 -21.46 -10.62 -6.24
N THR A 135 -20.44 -10.25 -5.45
CA THR A 135 -20.58 -9.93 -4.02
C THR A 135 -20.21 -8.48 -3.71
N THR A 136 -20.57 -8.01 -2.50
CA THR A 136 -20.18 -6.69 -1.99
C THR A 136 -18.66 -6.58 -1.99
N VAL A 137 -18.12 -5.84 -2.95
CA VAL A 137 -16.67 -5.74 -3.19
C VAL A 137 -16.03 -4.86 -2.10
N ASN A 138 -14.94 -5.35 -1.50
CA ASN A 138 -14.12 -4.53 -0.60
C ASN A 138 -13.73 -3.20 -1.30
N PRO A 139 -13.80 -2.03 -0.63
CA PRO A 139 -13.53 -0.75 -1.28
C PRO A 139 -12.17 -0.65 -1.97
N LEU A 140 -11.11 -1.26 -1.42
CA LEU A 140 -9.79 -1.30 -2.06
C LEU A 140 -9.80 -2.20 -3.29
N LEU A 141 -10.46 -3.35 -3.25
CA LEU A 141 -10.62 -4.20 -4.43
C LEU A 141 -11.41 -3.48 -5.52
N ALA A 142 -12.49 -2.77 -5.17
CA ALA A 142 -13.27 -1.97 -6.12
C ALA A 142 -12.44 -0.86 -6.76
N LEU A 143 -11.65 -0.14 -5.96
CA LEU A 143 -10.70 0.87 -6.45
C LEU A 143 -9.66 0.25 -7.39
N SER A 144 -9.13 -0.91 -7.03
CA SER A 144 -8.12 -1.61 -7.82
C SER A 144 -8.70 -2.06 -9.17
N LEU A 145 -9.89 -2.69 -9.16
CA LEU A 145 -10.62 -3.07 -10.38
C LEU A 145 -10.96 -1.88 -11.29
N PHE A 146 -11.14 -0.69 -10.74
CA PHE A 146 -11.35 0.53 -11.52
C PHE A 146 -10.06 1.02 -12.18
N LEU A 147 -8.91 0.84 -11.50
CA LEU A 147 -7.61 1.32 -11.95
C LEU A 147 -6.89 0.35 -12.90
N THR A 148 -7.19 -0.96 -12.85
CA THR A 148 -6.49 -2.04 -13.58
C THR A 148 -7.34 -2.66 -14.68
#